data_AF-A0A2E9LHY0-F1
#
_entry.id   AF-A0A2E9LHY0-F1
#
_cell.length_a   1.000
_cell.length_b   1.000
_cell.length_c   1.000
_cell.angle_alpha   90.00
_cell.angle_beta   90.00
_cell.angle_gamma   90.00
#
_symmetry.space_group_name_H-M   'P 1'
#
loop_
_entity.id
_entity.type
_entity.pdbx_description
1 polymer ?
#
loop_
_entity_poly.entity_id
_entity_poly.type
_entity_poly.pdbx_seq_one_letter_code
_entity_poly.pdbx_strand_id
1 'polypeptide(L)'
;MSSTVLTESPVKQFNTTVYGFINDLKTIFGEHDKDIQTLHMACDMTKINVRLVLTPFQYYISNNPIFVKHMMDMNVDYFLAYDYTEMVKENEFSDDYNHKLIQKFREATTLHRHNPQTVESIFNWFKVMIYHAYRDEGKDPQKEMQRCQQIAVDNRATPTSSTTA
;
A
#
# COMPACT_ATOMS: atom_id res chain seq x y z
N MET A 1 25.44 -32.10 5.12
CA MET A 1 24.42 -31.51 6.01
C MET A 1 23.65 -30.50 5.19
N SER A 2 22.44 -30.85 4.75
CA SER A 2 21.59 -29.95 3.96
C SER A 2 20.93 -28.98 4.92
N SER A 3 21.37 -27.71 4.90
CA SER A 3 20.66 -26.63 5.58
C SER A 3 19.33 -26.43 4.88
N THR A 4 18.26 -27.01 5.43
CA THR A 4 16.90 -26.68 5.03
C THR A 4 16.67 -25.22 5.38
N VAL A 5 16.81 -24.32 4.40
CA VAL A 5 16.35 -22.94 4.53
C VAL A 5 14.85 -23.05 4.76
N LEU A 6 14.41 -22.88 6.00
CA LEU A 6 12.99 -22.72 6.32
C LEU A 6 12.56 -21.39 5.72
N THR A 7 12.20 -21.40 4.44
CA THR A 7 11.59 -20.25 3.77
C THR A 7 10.28 -19.97 4.48
N GLU A 8 10.26 -18.86 5.22
CA GLU A 8 9.08 -18.36 5.91
C GLU A 8 7.90 -18.24 4.93
N SER A 9 6.69 -18.60 5.38
CA SER A 9 5.54 -18.61 4.47
C SER A 9 5.26 -17.19 3.95
N PRO A 10 4.85 -17.03 2.67
CA PRO A 10 4.52 -15.73 2.08
C PRO A 10 3.57 -14.88 2.95
N VAL A 11 2.61 -15.55 3.59
CA VAL A 11 1.63 -14.94 4.48
C VAL A 11 2.28 -14.43 5.77
N LYS A 12 3.18 -15.21 6.37
CA LYS A 12 3.87 -14.79 7.60
C LYS A 12 4.81 -13.61 7.34
N GLN A 13 5.51 -13.61 6.21
CA GLN A 13 6.33 -12.46 5.78
C GLN A 13 5.48 -11.20 5.63
N PHE A 14 4.35 -11.29 4.92
CA PHE A 14 3.45 -10.17 4.71
C PHE A 14 2.90 -9.62 6.02
N ASN A 15 2.40 -10.48 6.90
CA ASN A 15 1.86 -10.07 8.20
C ASN A 15 2.93 -9.34 9.03
N THR A 16 4.15 -9.88 9.12
CA THR A 16 5.27 -9.23 9.83
C THR A 16 5.55 -7.84 9.28
N THR A 17 5.52 -7.65 7.95
CA THR A 17 5.75 -6.33 7.36
C THR A 17 4.64 -5.35 7.66
N VAL A 18 3.36 -5.77 7.65
CA VAL A 18 2.25 -4.88 8.04
C VAL A 18 2.34 -4.48 9.51
N TYR A 19 2.72 -5.40 10.40
CA TYR A 19 2.94 -5.07 11.81
C TYR A 19 4.06 -4.06 12.02
N GLY A 20 5.22 -4.27 11.38
CA GLY A 20 6.33 -3.32 11.43
C GLY A 20 5.87 -1.93 10.98
N PHE A 21 5.10 -1.88 9.90
CA PHE A 21 4.56 -0.65 9.37
C PHE A 21 3.59 0.07 10.32
N ILE A 22 2.65 -0.64 10.95
CA ILE A 22 1.74 -0.01 11.92
C ILE A 22 2.52 0.58 13.10
N ASN A 23 3.62 -0.06 13.51
CA ASN A 23 4.51 0.50 14.53
C ASN A 23 5.20 1.77 14.04
N ASP A 24 5.66 1.82 12.79
CA ASP A 24 6.21 3.05 12.20
C ASP A 24 5.17 4.18 12.22
N LEU A 25 3.91 3.90 11.89
CA LEU A 25 2.83 4.89 12.00
C LEU A 25 2.60 5.38 13.44
N LYS A 26 2.72 4.49 14.45
CA LYS A 26 2.64 4.90 15.87
C LYS A 26 3.76 5.88 16.23
N THR A 27 4.94 5.76 15.63
CA THR A 27 6.03 6.75 15.86
C THR A 27 5.72 8.12 15.25
N ILE A 28 4.94 8.15 14.17
CA ILE A 28 4.58 9.38 13.43
C ILE A 28 3.40 10.11 14.10
N PHE A 29 2.32 9.38 14.39
CA PHE A 29 1.07 9.94 14.91
C PHE A 29 0.92 9.87 16.43
N GLY A 30 1.84 9.17 17.10
CA GLY A 30 1.80 8.88 18.53
C GLY A 30 1.07 7.57 18.84
N GLU A 31 1.48 6.92 19.93
CA GLU A 31 0.97 5.60 20.33
C GLU A 31 -0.52 5.58 20.70
N HIS A 32 -1.15 6.75 20.88
CA HIS A 32 -2.55 6.87 21.28
C HIS A 32 -3.50 7.33 20.16
N ASP A 33 -3.01 7.41 18.91
CA ASP A 33 -3.90 7.68 17.77
C ASP A 33 -4.92 6.54 17.64
N LYS A 34 -6.21 6.90 17.72
CA LYS A 34 -7.32 5.94 17.77
C LYS A 34 -7.44 5.12 16.49
N ASP A 35 -7.11 5.72 15.34
CA ASP A 35 -7.16 5.02 14.07
C ASP A 35 -5.98 4.05 13.95
N ILE A 36 -4.77 4.46 14.32
CA ILE A 36 -3.61 3.55 14.33
C ILE A 36 -3.81 2.38 15.30
N GLN A 37 -4.41 2.64 16.45
CA GLN A 37 -4.79 1.57 17.40
C GLN A 37 -5.85 0.64 16.82
N THR A 38 -6.87 1.18 16.14
CA THR A 38 -7.87 0.39 15.42
C THR A 38 -7.22 -0.46 14.32
N LEU A 39 -6.27 0.11 13.58
CA LEU A 39 -5.53 -0.59 12.53
C LEU A 39 -4.70 -1.74 13.12
N HIS A 40 -4.01 -1.50 14.23
CA HIS A 40 -3.24 -2.50 14.95
C HIS A 40 -4.12 -3.63 15.50
N MET A 41 -5.23 -3.27 16.15
CA MET A 41 -6.18 -4.23 16.70
C MET A 41 -6.82 -5.09 15.62
N ALA A 42 -7.17 -4.53 14.47
CA ALA A 42 -7.71 -5.31 13.36
C ALA A 42 -6.64 -6.28 12.80
N CYS A 43 -5.35 -5.91 12.76
CA CYS A 43 -4.28 -6.86 12.44
C CYS A 43 -4.12 -7.96 13.51
N ASP A 44 -4.21 -7.61 14.80
CA ASP A 44 -4.13 -8.54 15.94
C ASP A 44 -5.31 -9.51 16.03
N MET A 45 -6.51 -9.03 15.76
CA MET A 45 -7.73 -9.83 15.78
C MET A 45 -7.82 -10.75 14.57
N THR A 46 -7.30 -10.33 13.41
CA THR A 46 -7.28 -11.13 12.19
C THR A 46 -6.15 -12.17 12.18
N LYS A 47 -5.94 -12.90 13.30
CA LYS A 47 -4.92 -13.94 13.56
C LYS A 47 -4.62 -14.95 12.42
N ILE A 48 -5.37 -14.90 11.31
CA ILE A 48 -5.22 -15.78 10.16
C ILE A 48 -4.81 -15.06 8.86
N ASN A 49 -5.09 -13.77 8.59
CA ASN A 49 -4.55 -13.13 7.37
C ASN A 49 -4.82 -11.62 7.25
N VAL A 50 -3.86 -10.75 7.61
CA VAL A 50 -3.93 -9.30 7.31
C VAL A 50 -4.07 -9.07 5.80
N ARG A 51 -3.56 -10.01 5.00
CA ARG A 51 -3.72 -10.04 3.55
C ARG A 51 -5.17 -10.02 3.09
N LEU A 52 -6.12 -10.63 3.82
CA LEU A 52 -7.54 -10.59 3.42
C LEU A 52 -8.14 -9.18 3.57
N VAL A 53 -7.68 -8.42 4.55
CA VAL A 53 -8.07 -7.01 4.76
C VAL A 53 -7.53 -6.12 3.64
N LEU A 54 -6.31 -6.41 3.19
CA LEU A 54 -5.60 -5.61 2.20
C LEU A 54 -5.74 -6.13 0.75
N THR A 55 -6.37 -7.28 0.52
CA THR A 55 -6.53 -7.88 -0.83
C THR A 55 -7.21 -6.92 -1.82
N PRO A 56 -8.29 -6.20 -1.45
CA PRO A 56 -8.92 -5.23 -2.37
C PRO A 56 -7.95 -4.13 -2.79
N PHE A 57 -7.16 -3.65 -1.84
CA PHE A 57 -6.16 -2.63 -2.08
C PHE A 57 -5.01 -3.15 -2.94
N GLN A 58 -4.53 -4.37 -2.67
CA GLN A 58 -3.51 -5.05 -3.46
C GLN A 58 -3.94 -5.21 -4.93
N TYR A 59 -5.18 -5.66 -5.17
CA TYR A 59 -5.70 -5.84 -6.52
C TYR A 59 -5.84 -4.52 -7.28
N TYR A 60 -6.31 -3.46 -6.62
CA TYR A 60 -6.44 -2.16 -7.27
C TYR A 60 -5.09 -1.57 -7.67
N ILE A 61 -4.10 -1.60 -6.77
CA ILE A 61 -2.79 -1.00 -7.07
C ILE A 61 -1.98 -1.84 -8.07
N SER A 62 -2.09 -3.18 -8.08
CA SER A 62 -1.38 -4.03 -9.04
C SER A 62 -1.88 -3.86 -10.47
N ASN A 63 -3.17 -3.54 -10.64
CA ASN A 63 -3.83 -3.35 -11.92
C ASN A 63 -3.76 -1.91 -12.46
N ASN A 64 -3.11 -0.98 -11.75
CA ASN A 64 -2.83 0.36 -12.25
C ASN A 64 -1.31 0.59 -12.45
N PRO A 65 -0.77 0.30 -13.64
CA PRO A 65 0.66 0.44 -13.91
C PRO A 65 1.21 1.86 -13.76
N ILE A 66 0.38 2.88 -14.01
CA ILE A 66 0.75 4.30 -13.83
C ILE A 66 0.92 4.60 -12.34
N PHE A 67 -0.03 4.15 -11.51
CA PHE A 67 0.08 4.27 -10.06
C PHE A 67 1.34 3.58 -9.54
N VAL A 68 1.61 2.34 -9.97
CA VAL A 68 2.82 1.59 -9.58
C VAL A 68 4.08 2.38 -9.94
N LYS A 69 4.17 2.91 -11.16
CA LYS A 69 5.30 3.74 -11.56
C LYS A 69 5.49 4.94 -10.64
N HIS A 70 4.45 5.70 -10.34
CA HIS A 70 4.55 6.86 -9.45
C HIS A 70 4.94 6.49 -8.02
N MET A 71 4.52 5.32 -7.52
CA MET A 71 4.97 4.82 -6.21
C MET A 71 6.45 4.41 -6.23
N MET A 72 6.91 3.80 -7.33
CA MET A 72 8.32 3.46 -7.52
C MET A 72 9.20 4.70 -7.62
N ASP A 73 8.74 5.73 -8.31
CA ASP A 73 9.42 7.02 -8.49
C ASP A 73 9.28 7.94 -7.26
N MET A 74 8.57 7.49 -6.22
CA MET A 74 8.28 8.26 -5.00
C MET A 74 7.66 9.64 -5.29
N ASN A 75 6.76 9.69 -6.27
CA ASN A 75 6.13 10.93 -6.70
C ASN A 75 5.06 11.38 -5.69
N VAL A 76 5.49 12.21 -4.74
CA VAL A 76 4.65 12.78 -3.67
C VAL A 76 3.45 13.56 -4.20
N ASP A 77 3.65 14.37 -5.25
CA ASP A 77 2.58 15.20 -5.79
C ASP A 77 1.47 14.37 -6.41
N TYR A 78 1.84 13.37 -7.22
CA TYR A 78 0.89 12.41 -7.75
C TYR A 78 0.15 11.68 -6.64
N PHE A 79 0.88 11.16 -5.63
CA PHE A 79 0.29 10.44 -4.51
C PHE A 79 -0.77 11.27 -3.77
N LEU A 80 -0.47 12.53 -3.47
CA LEU A 80 -1.38 13.41 -2.76
C LEU A 80 -2.59 13.83 -3.60
N ALA A 81 -2.44 13.93 -4.92
CA ALA A 81 -3.50 14.33 -5.86
C ALA A 81 -4.34 13.17 -6.39
N TYR A 82 -3.89 11.91 -6.22
CA TYR A 82 -4.58 10.74 -6.76
C TYR A 82 -5.97 10.56 -6.14
N ASP A 83 -6.96 10.23 -6.98
CA ASP A 83 -8.31 9.92 -6.53
C ASP A 83 -8.43 8.44 -6.13
N TYR A 84 -8.59 8.20 -4.83
CA TYR A 84 -8.73 6.86 -4.25
C TYR A 84 -10.20 6.40 -4.17
N THR A 85 -11.16 7.18 -4.65
CA THR A 85 -12.59 6.89 -4.48
C THR A 85 -12.99 5.56 -5.10
N GLU A 86 -12.51 5.26 -6.31
CA GLU A 86 -12.80 4.00 -7.01
C GLU A 86 -12.15 2.79 -6.35
N MET A 87 -11.01 2.98 -5.67
CA MET A 87 -10.36 1.93 -4.90
C MET A 87 -11.19 1.48 -3.69
N VAL A 88 -12.04 2.37 -3.17
CA VAL A 88 -12.78 2.18 -1.92
C VAL A 88 -14.19 1.62 -2.17
N LYS A 89 -14.67 1.62 -3.42
CA LYS A 89 -16.07 1.30 -3.75
C LYS A 89 -16.42 -0.19 -3.92
N GLU A 90 -15.45 -1.10 -4.02
CA GLU A 90 -15.70 -2.45 -4.56
C GLU A 90 -15.59 -3.63 -3.58
N ASN A 91 -15.85 -3.50 -2.27
CA ASN A 91 -15.94 -4.69 -1.44
C ASN A 91 -17.05 -4.65 -0.39
N GLU A 92 -17.96 -5.64 -0.45
CA GLU A 92 -18.93 -5.95 0.63
C GLU A 92 -18.24 -6.32 1.96
N PHE A 93 -16.91 -6.54 1.92
CA PHE A 93 -16.04 -6.74 3.08
C PHE A 93 -15.08 -5.58 3.37
N SER A 94 -15.11 -4.48 2.59
CA SER A 94 -14.23 -3.31 2.80
C SER A 94 -14.87 -2.30 3.74
N ASP A 95 -14.98 -2.71 4.99
CA ASP A 95 -15.16 -1.79 6.11
C ASP A 95 -13.89 -0.95 6.25
N ASP A 96 -13.99 0.38 6.09
CA ASP A 96 -13.29 1.49 6.79
C ASP A 96 -11.73 1.48 6.86
N TYR A 97 -11.11 0.32 7.07
CA TYR A 97 -9.68 0.09 7.25
C TYR A 97 -8.82 0.57 6.07
N ASN A 98 -9.11 0.13 4.84
CA ASN A 98 -8.30 0.53 3.67
C ASN A 98 -8.40 2.04 3.42
N HIS A 99 -9.59 2.61 3.66
CA HIS A 99 -9.81 4.05 3.55
C HIS A 99 -9.01 4.82 4.62
N LYS A 100 -9.14 4.43 5.89
CA LYS A 100 -8.38 5.00 7.02
C LYS A 100 -6.88 4.90 6.81
N LEU A 101 -6.41 3.76 6.31
CA LEU A 101 -5.00 3.51 6.05
C LEU A 101 -4.44 4.48 4.99
N ILE A 102 -5.10 4.61 3.84
CA ILE A 102 -4.73 5.59 2.81
C ILE A 102 -4.81 7.02 3.34
N GLN A 103 -5.87 7.33 4.08
CA GLN A 103 -6.04 8.67 4.63
C GLN A 103 -4.87 9.01 5.56
N LYS A 104 -4.48 8.09 6.46
CA LYS A 104 -3.30 8.25 7.32
C LYS A 104 -2.02 8.38 6.52
N PHE A 105 -1.86 7.66 5.40
CA PHE A 105 -0.70 7.88 4.52
C PHE A 105 -0.66 9.26 3.91
N ARG A 106 -1.81 9.77 3.44
CA ARG A 106 -1.90 11.12 2.86
C ARG A 106 -1.65 12.17 3.92
N GLU A 107 -2.20 12.01 5.12
CA GLU A 107 -1.95 12.89 6.27
C GLU A 107 -0.46 12.87 6.64
N ALA A 108 0.15 11.70 6.82
CA ALA A 108 1.57 11.56 7.16
C ALA A 108 2.47 12.17 6.08
N THR A 109 2.19 11.89 4.81
CA THR A 109 2.97 12.42 3.67
C THR A 109 2.82 13.94 3.57
N THR A 110 1.64 14.48 3.88
CA THR A 110 1.41 15.93 3.90
C THR A 110 2.17 16.60 5.03
N LEU A 111 2.05 16.08 6.26
CA LEU A 111 2.70 16.62 7.45
C LEU A 111 4.22 16.53 7.38
N HIS A 112 4.74 15.44 6.81
CA HIS A 112 6.16 15.12 6.75
C HIS A 112 6.75 15.25 5.35
N ARG A 113 6.11 16.04 4.47
CA ARG A 113 6.56 16.25 3.08
C ARG A 113 8.03 16.70 2.96
N HIS A 114 8.53 17.38 3.99
CA HIS A 114 9.91 17.87 4.08
C HIS A 114 10.86 16.93 4.83
N ASN A 115 10.38 15.78 5.31
CA ASN A 115 11.18 14.73 5.94
C ASN A 115 11.34 13.55 4.96
N PRO A 116 12.49 13.47 4.24
CA PRO A 116 12.71 12.42 3.24
C PRO A 116 12.61 11.01 3.81
N GLN A 117 13.02 10.80 5.07
CA GLN A 117 13.00 9.46 5.69
C GLN A 117 11.56 8.98 5.90
N THR A 118 10.69 9.85 6.42
CA THR A 118 9.28 9.49 6.63
C THR A 118 8.56 9.23 5.31
N VAL A 119 8.80 10.09 4.30
CA VAL A 119 8.24 9.90 2.96
C VAL A 119 8.74 8.60 2.34
N GLU A 120 10.05 8.33 2.40
CA GLU A 120 10.63 7.08 1.90
C GLU A 120 10.01 5.84 2.57
N SER A 121 9.83 5.85 3.90
CA SER A 121 9.17 4.75 4.61
C SER A 121 7.74 4.51 4.11
N ILE A 122 6.96 5.56 3.90
CA ILE A 122 5.59 5.47 3.37
C ILE A 122 5.60 4.84 1.98
N PHE A 123 6.43 5.36 1.06
CA PHE A 123 6.49 4.84 -0.30
C PHE A 123 7.05 3.41 -0.36
N ASN A 124 8.02 3.07 0.48
CA ASN A 124 8.53 1.70 0.57
C ASN A 124 7.43 0.74 1.01
N TRP A 125 6.50 1.16 1.87
CA TRP A 125 5.35 0.35 2.20
C TRP A 125 4.44 0.08 0.99
N PHE A 126 4.14 1.09 0.16
CA PHE A 126 3.41 0.87 -1.10
C PHE A 126 4.15 -0.12 -2.01
N LYS A 127 5.48 -0.03 -2.10
CA LYS A 127 6.29 -0.96 -2.91
C LYS A 127 6.17 -2.40 -2.40
N VAL A 128 6.18 -2.62 -1.08
CA VAL A 128 5.94 -3.95 -0.48
C VAL A 128 4.54 -4.45 -0.83
N MET A 129 3.53 -3.59 -0.70
CA MET A 129 2.15 -3.96 -1.01
C MET A 129 1.99 -4.41 -2.47
N ILE A 130 2.56 -3.64 -3.41
CA ILE A 130 2.60 -3.97 -4.83
C ILE A 130 3.36 -5.27 -5.08
N TYR A 131 4.52 -5.44 -4.43
CA TYR A 131 5.34 -6.65 -4.56
C TYR A 131 4.54 -7.91 -4.19
N HIS A 132 3.87 -7.88 -3.04
CA HIS A 132 3.06 -9.00 -2.59
C HIS A 132 1.83 -9.20 -3.47
N ALA A 133 1.18 -8.13 -3.95
CA ALA A 133 0.07 -8.24 -4.89
C ALA A 133 0.45 -9.03 -6.17
N TYR A 134 1.57 -8.68 -6.80
CA TYR A 134 2.05 -9.42 -7.97
C TYR A 134 2.40 -10.88 -7.67
N ARG A 135 3.06 -11.11 -6.53
CA ARG A 135 3.41 -12.48 -6.11
C ARG A 135 2.15 -13.33 -5.92
N ASP A 136 1.09 -12.73 -5.42
CA ASP A 136 -0.17 -13.40 -5.11
C ASP A 136 -0.96 -13.73 -6.37
N GLU A 137 -0.80 -12.93 -7.42
CA GLU A 137 -1.29 -13.21 -8.77
C GLU A 137 -0.42 -14.23 -9.54
N GLY A 138 0.63 -14.77 -8.91
CA GLY A 138 1.56 -15.71 -9.55
C GLY A 138 2.50 -15.06 -10.56
N LYS A 139 2.64 -13.73 -10.54
CA LYS A 139 3.56 -12.97 -11.39
C LYS A 139 4.92 -12.84 -10.72
N ASP A 140 5.95 -12.53 -11.52
CA ASP A 140 7.26 -12.11 -11.01
C ASP A 140 7.18 -10.62 -10.62
N PRO A 141 7.21 -10.27 -9.31
CA PRO A 141 7.04 -8.90 -8.89
C PRO A 141 8.14 -7.97 -9.38
N GLN A 142 9.39 -8.43 -9.42
CA GLN A 142 10.52 -7.60 -9.85
C GLN A 142 10.35 -7.23 -11.32
N LYS A 143 10.00 -8.22 -12.15
CA LYS A 143 9.74 -8.01 -13.57
C LYS A 143 8.56 -7.08 -13.81
N GLU A 144 7.45 -7.24 -13.10
CA GLU A 144 6.26 -6.39 -13.27
C GLU A 144 6.49 -4.96 -12.81
N MET A 145 7.16 -4.77 -11.66
CA MET A 145 7.52 -3.44 -11.17
C MET A 145 8.47 -2.74 -12.15
N GLN A 146 9.47 -3.45 -12.69
CA GLN A 146 10.37 -2.92 -13.71
C GLN A 146 9.62 -2.58 -15.01
N ARG A 147 8.67 -3.42 -15.44
CA ARG A 147 7.81 -3.15 -16.60
C ARG A 147 7.02 -1.86 -16.40
N CYS A 148 6.45 -1.64 -15.21
CA CYS A 148 5.71 -0.42 -14.90
C CYS A 148 6.63 0.82 -14.92
N GLN A 149 7.88 0.71 -14.46
CA GLN A 149 8.83 1.82 -14.48
C GLN A 149 9.20 2.31 -15.90
N GLN A 150 9.10 1.42 -16.90
CA GLN A 150 9.39 1.71 -18.31
C GLN A 150 8.21 2.38 -19.04
N ILE A 151 7.06 2.51 -18.41
CA ILE A 151 5.89 3.16 -19.01
C ILE A 151 6.19 4.65 -19.18
N ALA A 152 6.00 5.15 -20.40
CA ALA A 152 6.01 6.58 -20.67
C ALA A 152 4.80 7.22 -19.97
N VAL A 153 5.05 8.12 -19.04
CA VAL A 153 4.00 8.92 -18.39
C VAL A 153 3.94 10.24 -19.13
N ASP A 154 2.87 10.45 -19.87
CA ASP A 154 2.60 11.77 -20.42
C ASP A 154 2.16 12.67 -19.26
N ASN A 155 2.91 13.73 -18.95
CA ASN A 155 2.65 14.62 -17.81
C ASN A 155 1.39 15.50 -17.99
N ARG A 156 0.43 15.07 -18.82
CA ARG A 156 -0.82 15.76 -19.17
C ARG A 156 -2.04 14.85 -18.98
N ALA A 157 -2.26 14.36 -17.77
CA ALA A 157 -3.58 13.98 -17.22
C ALA A 157 -3.32 13.43 -15.81
N THR A 158 -3.92 13.99 -14.77
CA THR A 158 -5.29 13.63 -14.36
C THR A 158 -6.07 14.88 -13.88
N PRO A 159 -7.43 14.87 -13.88
CA PRO A 159 -8.33 13.71 -13.81
C PRO A 159 -9.40 13.68 -14.91
N THR A 160 -9.83 12.49 -15.34
CA THR A 160 -11.15 12.35 -15.95
C THR A 160 -12.02 11.49 -15.05
N SER A 161 -12.88 12.19 -14.31
CA SER A 161 -14.21 11.72 -13.96
C SER A 161 -14.87 11.22 -15.25
N SER A 162 -15.14 9.93 -15.33
CA SER A 162 -16.10 9.42 -16.31
C SER A 162 -17.51 9.79 -15.82
N THR A 163 -17.95 10.99 -16.21
CA THR A 163 -19.37 11.31 -16.29
C THR A 163 -19.89 10.82 -17.64
N THR A 164 -20.74 9.81 -17.61
CA THR A 164 -21.76 9.50 -18.64
C THR A 164 -22.80 8.64 -17.92
N ALA A 165 -23.93 9.22 -17.50
CA ALA A 165 -25.16 9.45 -18.27
C ALA A 165 -26.14 8.29 -18.07
#